data_AF-A0AAN7WC66-F1
#
_entry.id   AF-A0AAN7WC66-F1
#
_cell.length_a   1.000
_cell.length_b   1.000
_cell.length_c   1.000
_cell.angle_alpha   90.00
_cell.angle_beta   90.00
_cell.angle_gamma   90.00
#
_symmetry.space_group_name_H-M   'P 1'
#
loop_
_entity.id
_entity.type
_entity.pdbx_description
1 polymer ?
#
loop_
_entity_poly.entity_id
_entity_poly.type
_entity_poly.pdbx_seq_one_letter_code
_entity_poly.pdbx_strand_id
1 'polypeptide(L)'
;MAPSTIHLPNGQTLSVTPVFGGIQFKVNDQHTHHNAFPPGWTIVINSEDEEDDHLSPPPSTSAHTQSDPDATPRAEVPKEKVHHVHRYRRPTLRNDHLFISSISNPSSNDFRPASSPTRQIAMMLWATLWWYFHQPAPSPHLTNPASAQTPEAGRPKGDWRININREGIFKGKHLLPKLERMGIVASEDSSVGSDPSDGVTNAGEGWMHMFICQRTFWQLDPRIYLFTLTPTQANSPYPSISPSVSRPSSPNRNSTLSASRVDNEGGVLQPAQALAAHIGRSNTPPGPFTSTSHLPTFYPPPPPQYTFTNNVRHPIRPKPPRQGEIIYTRWVPSLGQYLSFRIASLSMQPCMYRGPSSTPTHTDNTGFGPSARESLLRSGMTTSASEPVVPTMSGLNMQDGDSTMQMTDTELLHKWMNDPRVAYSWGEDGPASHQESFLKHGLTSKHSFPVIGCFDGKPFGFFEIYWVKEDKLAGLLGGEVGDYDRGLHVLVGEQEFRGSHRVKVWLSALVHYCWLNDMRTNVVMMEPRVDNEKLRRYCEDVGFYKEREVSFPHKQSNLMKQKREAWTAPAL
;
A
#
# COMPACT_ATOMS: atom_id res chain seq x y z
N MET A 1 -4.43 -10.12 -20.12
CA MET A 1 -4.85 -11.27 -19.28
C MET A 1 -4.68 -10.88 -17.82
N ALA A 2 -5.48 -11.45 -16.92
CA ALA A 2 -5.26 -11.34 -15.48
C ALA A 2 -3.82 -11.71 -15.11
N PRO A 3 -3.14 -11.02 -14.18
CA PRO A 3 -1.87 -11.50 -13.68
C PRO A 3 -2.06 -12.87 -13.01
N SER A 4 -1.33 -13.87 -13.52
CA SER A 4 -1.24 -15.20 -12.91
C SER A 4 -0.39 -15.19 -11.64
N THR A 5 0.40 -14.14 -11.44
CA THR A 5 1.23 -13.91 -10.26
C THR A 5 0.96 -12.53 -9.71
N ILE A 6 0.58 -12.47 -8.43
CA ILE A 6 0.34 -11.23 -7.70
C ILE A 6 1.57 -10.92 -6.86
N HIS A 7 1.97 -9.66 -6.87
CA HIS A 7 3.03 -9.12 -6.04
C HIS A 7 2.43 -8.18 -5.00
N LEU A 8 2.50 -8.55 -3.73
CA LEU A 8 1.94 -7.80 -2.62
C LEU A 8 2.94 -6.74 -2.10
N PRO A 9 2.47 -5.63 -1.51
CA PRO A 9 3.33 -4.57 -0.95
C PRO A 9 4.31 -5.03 0.14
N ASN A 10 3.99 -6.12 0.85
CA ASN A 10 4.87 -6.71 1.87
C ASN A 10 5.97 -7.62 1.27
N GLY A 11 6.07 -7.70 -0.06
CA GLY A 11 7.06 -8.51 -0.78
C GLY A 11 6.64 -9.95 -1.04
N GLN A 12 5.50 -10.40 -0.52
CA GLN A 12 5.00 -11.75 -0.82
C GLN A 12 4.43 -11.85 -2.23
N THR A 13 4.50 -13.05 -2.79
CA THR A 13 3.92 -13.36 -4.09
C THR A 13 2.94 -14.51 -4.02
N LEU A 14 1.86 -14.39 -4.79
CA LEU A 14 0.79 -15.39 -4.87
C LEU A 14 0.59 -15.81 -6.33
N SER A 15 0.45 -17.10 -6.59
CA SER A 15 -0.08 -17.62 -7.85
C SER A 15 -1.61 -17.64 -7.84
N VAL A 16 -2.19 -17.30 -8.99
CA VAL A 16 -3.64 -17.31 -9.24
C VAL A 16 -3.94 -18.24 -10.39
N THR A 17 -4.67 -19.31 -10.11
CA THR A 17 -4.94 -20.38 -11.08
C THR A 17 -6.44 -20.67 -11.11
N PRO A 18 -7.08 -20.69 -12.30
CA PRO A 18 -8.45 -21.19 -12.42
C PRO A 18 -8.54 -22.67 -12.02
N VAL A 19 -9.54 -23.02 -11.22
CA VAL A 19 -9.81 -24.41 -10.78
C VAL A 19 -11.27 -24.78 -11.06
N PHE A 20 -11.62 -26.05 -10.89
CA PHE A 20 -13.02 -26.45 -10.97
C PHE A 20 -13.83 -25.72 -9.90
N GLY A 21 -14.86 -24.99 -10.33
CA GLY A 21 -15.73 -24.24 -9.43
C GLY A 21 -15.15 -22.94 -8.86
N GLY A 22 -14.02 -22.40 -9.37
CA GLY A 22 -13.52 -21.12 -8.89
C GLY A 22 -12.13 -20.72 -9.36
N ILE A 23 -11.49 -19.82 -8.60
CA ILE A 23 -10.13 -19.33 -8.79
C ILE A 23 -9.35 -19.58 -7.50
N GLN A 24 -8.20 -20.24 -7.59
CA GLN A 24 -7.36 -20.58 -6.46
C GLN A 24 -6.18 -19.60 -6.34
N PHE A 25 -5.95 -19.12 -5.12
CA PHE A 25 -4.79 -18.33 -4.72
C PHE A 25 -3.86 -19.23 -3.92
N LYS A 26 -2.57 -19.26 -4.29
CA LYS A 26 -1.55 -20.07 -3.62
C LYS A 26 -0.30 -19.23 -3.37
N VAL A 27 0.28 -19.34 -2.19
CA VAL A 27 1.54 -18.64 -1.88
C VAL A 27 2.69 -19.33 -2.62
N ASN A 28 3.53 -18.55 -3.31
CA ASN A 28 4.62 -19.10 -4.12
C ASN A 28 5.86 -19.46 -3.30
N ASP A 29 6.05 -18.81 -2.16
CA ASP A 29 7.28 -18.96 -1.39
C ASP A 29 7.13 -20.01 -0.29
N GLN A 30 7.79 -21.17 -0.49
CA GLN A 30 7.93 -22.22 0.52
C GLN A 30 9.22 -22.08 1.36
N HIS A 31 10.04 -21.04 1.15
CA HIS A 31 11.36 -20.89 1.78
C HIS A 31 11.43 -19.99 3.03
N THR A 32 10.33 -19.80 3.77
CA THR A 32 10.42 -19.15 5.09
C THR A 32 9.77 -19.97 6.19
N HIS A 33 10.60 -20.70 6.95
CA HIS A 33 10.27 -21.32 8.24
C HIS A 33 9.73 -20.35 9.32
N HIS A 34 9.51 -19.06 8.98
CA HIS A 34 9.22 -17.98 9.93
C HIS A 34 7.99 -17.11 9.56
N ASN A 35 7.42 -17.23 8.35
CA ASN A 35 6.33 -16.37 7.87
C ASN A 35 5.21 -17.19 7.20
N ALA A 36 4.18 -17.59 7.94
CA ALA A 36 3.00 -18.20 7.31
C ALA A 36 2.01 -17.12 6.87
N PHE A 37 1.95 -16.90 5.57
CA PHE A 37 0.69 -16.52 4.93
C PHE A 37 -0.16 -17.80 4.75
N PRO A 38 -1.51 -17.75 4.69
CA PRO A 38 -2.33 -18.93 4.45
C PRO A 38 -1.85 -19.64 3.17
N PRO A 39 -1.60 -20.97 3.20
CA PRO A 39 -1.08 -21.72 2.06
C PRO A 39 -1.86 -21.49 0.75
N GLY A 40 -3.17 -21.30 0.85
CA GLY A 40 -4.01 -20.86 -0.24
C GLY A 40 -5.48 -20.76 0.13
N TRP A 41 -6.28 -20.21 -0.77
CA TRP A 41 -7.74 -20.15 -0.67
C TRP A 41 -8.38 -20.18 -2.06
N THR A 42 -9.64 -20.59 -2.14
CA THR A 42 -10.41 -20.60 -3.38
C THR A 42 -11.54 -19.60 -3.29
N ILE A 43 -11.72 -18.82 -4.35
CA ILE A 43 -12.84 -17.90 -4.50
C ILE A 43 -13.74 -18.32 -5.65
N VAL A 44 -14.99 -17.87 -5.60
CA VAL A 44 -15.92 -17.93 -6.72
C VAL A 44 -16.28 -16.52 -7.10
N ILE A 45 -16.19 -16.21 -8.39
CA ILE A 45 -16.72 -14.98 -8.97
C ILE A 45 -17.73 -15.37 -10.03
N ASN A 46 -18.92 -14.81 -9.90
CA ASN A 46 -19.97 -14.88 -10.90
C ASN A 46 -20.32 -13.47 -11.35
N SER A 47 -20.81 -13.34 -12.57
CA SER A 47 -21.31 -12.08 -13.11
C SER A 47 -22.79 -12.23 -13.39
N GLU A 48 -23.58 -11.23 -13.02
CA GLU A 48 -25.00 -11.16 -13.33
C GLU A 48 -25.21 -10.37 -14.62
N ASP A 49 -26.11 -10.84 -15.47
CA ASP A 49 -26.54 -10.10 -16.65
C ASP A 49 -27.23 -8.80 -16.23
N GLU A 50 -27.08 -7.73 -17.03
CA GLU A 50 -27.80 -6.48 -16.78
C GLU A 50 -29.31 -6.73 -16.88
N GLU A 51 -30.11 -6.02 -16.07
CA GLU A 51 -31.58 -6.20 -15.96
C GLU A 51 -32.35 -6.13 -17.30
N ASP A 52 -31.69 -5.71 -18.38
CA ASP A 52 -32.24 -5.44 -19.71
C ASP A 52 -31.74 -6.39 -20.84
N ASP A 53 -30.88 -7.39 -20.59
CA ASP A 53 -30.47 -8.35 -21.64
C ASP A 53 -31.62 -9.29 -22.09
N HIS A 54 -32.77 -9.24 -21.41
CA HIS A 54 -33.98 -9.98 -21.76
C HIS A 54 -35.13 -9.08 -22.26
N LEU A 55 -34.85 -8.27 -23.28
CA LEU A 55 -35.90 -7.89 -24.25
C LEU A 55 -35.78 -8.78 -25.49
N SER A 56 -36.02 -10.09 -25.32
CA SER A 56 -36.42 -10.90 -26.47
C SER A 56 -37.81 -10.40 -26.90
N PRO A 57 -38.05 -10.10 -28.19
CA PRO A 57 -39.42 -9.84 -28.64
C PRO A 57 -40.26 -11.07 -28.32
N PRO A 58 -41.53 -10.91 -27.89
CA PRO A 58 -42.38 -12.06 -27.62
C PRO A 58 -42.41 -12.94 -28.87
N PRO A 59 -42.36 -14.27 -28.75
CA PRO A 59 -42.52 -15.14 -29.90
C PRO A 59 -43.83 -14.77 -30.56
N SER A 60 -43.79 -14.49 -31.86
CA SER A 60 -44.98 -14.29 -32.68
C SER A 60 -45.76 -15.59 -32.70
N THR A 61 -46.60 -15.83 -31.70
CA THR A 61 -47.61 -16.88 -31.73
C THR A 61 -48.77 -16.36 -32.57
N SER A 62 -48.66 -16.60 -33.87
CA SER A 62 -49.83 -16.78 -34.72
C SER A 62 -50.64 -17.96 -34.18
N ALA A 63 -51.67 -17.69 -33.38
CA ALA A 63 -52.70 -18.66 -33.07
C ALA A 63 -54.02 -17.92 -32.86
N HIS A 64 -54.95 -18.15 -33.79
CA HIS A 64 -56.35 -17.83 -33.64
C HIS A 64 -56.91 -18.51 -32.39
N THR A 65 -57.30 -17.74 -31.39
CA THR A 65 -58.24 -18.19 -30.35
C THR A 65 -59.27 -17.09 -30.10
N GLN A 66 -60.54 -17.49 -30.22
CA GLN A 66 -61.71 -16.64 -30.03
C GLN A 66 -61.73 -16.08 -28.60
N SER A 67 -62.04 -14.79 -28.49
CA SER A 67 -62.23 -14.08 -27.23
C SER A 67 -63.55 -14.50 -26.56
N ASP A 68 -63.46 -15.06 -25.37
CA ASP A 68 -64.58 -15.28 -24.45
C ASP A 68 -64.87 -13.97 -23.70
N PRO A 69 -66.08 -13.39 -23.79
CA PRO A 69 -66.36 -12.05 -23.27
C PRO A 69 -66.60 -11.96 -21.75
N ASP A 70 -66.45 -13.04 -20.98
CA ASP A 70 -66.80 -13.05 -19.54
C ASP A 70 -65.63 -13.36 -18.57
N ALA A 71 -64.38 -13.17 -19.00
CA ALA A 71 -63.21 -13.34 -18.12
C ALA A 71 -62.93 -12.06 -17.31
N THR A 72 -63.30 -12.06 -16.02
CA THR A 72 -62.89 -11.04 -15.03
C THR A 72 -61.36 -10.88 -14.98
N PRO A 73 -60.81 -9.65 -14.90
CA PRO A 73 -59.37 -9.43 -14.90
C PRO A 73 -58.77 -9.88 -13.57
N ARG A 74 -58.08 -11.02 -13.60
CA ARG A 74 -57.26 -11.50 -12.48
C ARG A 74 -56.00 -10.63 -12.44
N ALA A 75 -55.75 -9.95 -11.31
CA ALA A 75 -54.54 -9.15 -11.11
C ALA A 75 -53.30 -10.01 -11.41
N GLU A 76 -52.52 -9.62 -12.42
CA GLU A 76 -51.25 -10.27 -12.75
C GLU A 76 -50.28 -10.04 -11.60
N VAL A 77 -49.94 -11.12 -10.90
CA VAL A 77 -48.82 -11.13 -9.96
C VAL A 77 -47.55 -10.92 -10.80
N PRO A 78 -46.67 -9.95 -10.48
CA PRO A 78 -45.44 -9.75 -11.23
C PRO A 78 -44.63 -11.05 -11.19
N LYS A 79 -44.37 -11.66 -12.35
CA LYS A 79 -43.42 -12.77 -12.45
C LYS A 79 -42.04 -12.23 -12.07
N GLU A 80 -41.44 -12.78 -11.02
CA GLU A 80 -40.05 -12.52 -10.65
C GLU A 80 -39.16 -12.73 -11.89
N LYS A 81 -38.43 -11.68 -12.30
CA LYS A 81 -37.48 -11.76 -13.40
C LYS A 81 -36.33 -12.68 -12.96
N VAL A 82 -36.06 -13.72 -13.75
CA VAL A 82 -34.98 -14.68 -13.45
C VAL A 82 -33.64 -14.01 -13.78
N HIS A 83 -32.88 -13.64 -12.74
CA HIS A 83 -31.51 -13.16 -12.91
C HIS A 83 -30.62 -14.30 -13.41
N HIS A 84 -30.01 -14.14 -14.58
CA HIS A 84 -29.08 -15.11 -15.12
C HIS A 84 -27.67 -14.83 -14.58
N VAL A 85 -27.21 -15.75 -13.73
CA VAL A 85 -25.85 -15.74 -13.17
C VAL A 85 -24.95 -16.56 -14.09
N HIS A 86 -23.88 -15.97 -14.59
CA HIS A 86 -22.90 -16.65 -15.44
C HIS A 86 -21.50 -16.65 -14.85
N ARG A 87 -20.66 -17.55 -15.38
CA ARG A 87 -19.26 -17.68 -14.95
C ARG A 87 -18.47 -16.42 -15.30
N TYR A 88 -17.76 -15.88 -14.32
CA TYR A 88 -16.85 -14.74 -14.52
C TYR A 88 -15.85 -14.96 -15.66
N ARG A 89 -15.76 -13.99 -16.57
CA ARG A 89 -14.80 -13.97 -17.70
C ARG A 89 -13.91 -12.74 -17.67
N ARG A 90 -14.50 -11.58 -17.42
CA ARG A 90 -13.87 -10.27 -17.31
C ARG A 90 -14.64 -9.44 -16.27
N PRO A 91 -14.01 -8.43 -15.66
CA PRO A 91 -14.73 -7.54 -14.76
C PRO A 91 -15.95 -6.88 -15.41
N THR A 92 -17.02 -6.79 -14.65
CA THR A 92 -18.16 -5.91 -14.93
C THR A 92 -18.06 -4.64 -14.06
N LEU A 93 -18.83 -3.61 -14.39
CA LEU A 93 -18.79 -2.36 -13.64
C LEU A 93 -19.39 -2.52 -12.24
N ARG A 94 -20.50 -3.27 -12.09
CA ARG A 94 -21.23 -3.42 -10.81
C ARG A 94 -21.85 -4.79 -10.55
N ASN A 95 -21.75 -5.74 -11.48
CA ASN A 95 -22.54 -6.98 -11.46
C ASN A 95 -21.67 -8.21 -11.14
N ASP A 96 -20.46 -8.01 -10.63
CA ASP A 96 -19.61 -9.11 -10.20
C ASP A 96 -19.89 -9.43 -8.74
N HIS A 97 -20.04 -10.72 -8.44
CA HIS A 97 -20.35 -11.26 -7.13
C HIS A 97 -19.25 -12.21 -6.69
N LEU A 98 -18.68 -11.95 -5.52
CA LEU A 98 -17.53 -12.66 -4.96
C LEU A 98 -17.88 -13.30 -3.63
N PHE A 99 -17.45 -14.55 -3.45
CA PHE A 99 -17.29 -15.14 -2.12
C PHE A 99 -16.07 -16.07 -2.05
N ILE A 100 -15.54 -16.29 -0.84
CA ILE A 100 -14.49 -17.27 -0.60
C ILE A 100 -15.16 -18.63 -0.32
N SER A 101 -14.90 -19.63 -1.17
CA SER A 101 -15.51 -20.96 -1.06
C SER A 101 -14.77 -21.89 -0.12
N SER A 102 -13.43 -21.83 -0.11
CA SER A 102 -12.60 -22.68 0.75
C SER A 102 -11.28 -22.01 1.15
N ILE A 103 -10.72 -22.42 2.28
CA ILE A 103 -9.44 -21.95 2.81
C ILE A 103 -8.57 -23.18 3.10
N SER A 104 -7.33 -23.17 2.66
CA SER A 104 -6.31 -24.14 3.04
C SER A 104 -5.51 -23.59 4.22
N ASN A 105 -5.64 -24.20 5.39
CA ASN A 105 -4.89 -23.80 6.58
C ASN A 105 -3.53 -24.52 6.64
N PRO A 106 -2.49 -23.87 7.18
CA PRO A 106 -1.21 -24.53 7.42
C PRO A 106 -1.34 -25.58 8.53
N SER A 107 -0.36 -26.49 8.60
CA SER A 107 -0.27 -27.49 9.65
C SER A 107 -0.20 -26.82 11.03
N SER A 108 -1.02 -27.29 11.98
CA SER A 108 -1.02 -26.82 13.37
C SER A 108 0.28 -27.13 14.12
N ASN A 109 1.09 -28.05 13.59
CA ASN A 109 2.41 -28.37 14.14
C ASN A 109 3.43 -27.27 13.86
N ASP A 110 3.29 -26.55 12.74
CA ASP A 110 4.26 -25.56 12.27
C ASP A 110 3.86 -24.13 12.67
N PHE A 111 2.55 -23.83 12.65
CA PHE A 111 2.01 -22.51 12.96
C PHE A 111 0.84 -22.55 13.94
N ARG A 112 0.80 -21.57 14.83
CA ARG A 112 -0.35 -21.40 15.74
C ARG A 112 -1.56 -20.99 14.90
N PRO A 113 -2.77 -21.45 15.25
CA PRO A 113 -4.00 -20.94 14.64
C PRO A 113 -4.05 -19.41 14.69
N ALA A 114 -4.62 -18.79 13.66
CA ALA A 114 -4.75 -17.34 13.62
C ALA A 114 -5.46 -16.83 14.87
N SER A 115 -4.83 -15.89 15.59
CA SER A 115 -5.41 -15.31 16.81
C SER A 115 -6.76 -14.62 16.55
N SER A 116 -7.01 -14.21 15.31
CA SER A 116 -8.31 -13.74 14.84
C SER A 116 -8.64 -14.34 13.46
N PRO A 117 -9.54 -15.33 13.40
CA PRO A 117 -10.01 -15.89 12.13
C PRO A 117 -10.59 -14.82 11.18
N THR A 118 -11.28 -13.81 11.74
CA THR A 118 -11.81 -12.67 10.97
C THR A 118 -10.69 -11.87 10.29
N ARG A 119 -9.57 -11.61 10.97
CA ARG A 119 -8.45 -10.90 10.35
C ARG A 119 -7.81 -11.72 9.23
N GLN A 120 -7.69 -13.03 9.41
CA GLN A 120 -7.18 -13.92 8.36
C GLN A 120 -8.08 -13.87 7.12
N ILE A 121 -9.40 -13.90 7.31
CA ILE A 121 -10.37 -13.74 6.23
C ILE A 121 -10.26 -12.37 5.55
N ALA A 122 -10.14 -11.30 6.33
CA ALA A 122 -9.97 -9.95 5.79
C ALA A 122 -8.68 -9.83 4.95
N MET A 123 -7.59 -10.47 5.38
CA MET A 123 -6.35 -10.52 4.61
C MET A 123 -6.51 -11.25 3.27
N MET A 124 -7.16 -12.42 3.26
CA MET A 124 -7.43 -13.17 2.03
C MET A 124 -8.36 -12.39 1.09
N LEU A 125 -9.39 -11.75 1.63
CA LEU A 125 -10.28 -10.87 0.86
C LEU A 125 -9.49 -9.68 0.29
N TRP A 126 -8.63 -9.04 1.08
CA TRP A 126 -7.82 -7.92 0.62
C TRP A 126 -6.87 -8.32 -0.51
N ALA A 127 -6.16 -9.45 -0.38
CA ALA A 127 -5.29 -9.98 -1.43
C ALA A 127 -6.07 -10.40 -2.70
N THR A 128 -7.30 -10.88 -2.53
CA THR A 128 -8.21 -11.18 -3.64
C THR A 128 -8.63 -9.90 -4.37
N LEU A 129 -9.03 -8.86 -3.63
CA LEU A 129 -9.42 -7.57 -4.19
C LEU A 129 -8.25 -6.85 -4.85
N TRP A 130 -7.03 -7.00 -4.29
CA TRP A 130 -5.81 -6.54 -4.92
C TRP A 130 -5.70 -7.13 -6.33
N TRP A 131 -5.81 -8.44 -6.49
CA TRP A 131 -5.82 -9.08 -7.81
C TRP A 131 -6.97 -8.64 -8.72
N TYR A 132 -8.17 -8.50 -8.18
CA TYR A 132 -9.35 -8.12 -8.94
C TYR A 132 -9.23 -6.69 -9.50
N PHE A 133 -8.73 -5.73 -8.72
CA PHE A 133 -8.54 -4.35 -9.20
C PHE A 133 -7.26 -4.14 -10.02
N HIS A 134 -6.46 -5.19 -10.23
CA HIS A 134 -5.41 -5.23 -11.25
C HIS A 134 -5.90 -5.79 -12.60
N GLN A 135 -7.16 -6.26 -12.68
CA GLN A 135 -7.74 -6.68 -13.95
C GLN A 135 -7.93 -5.47 -14.88
N PRO A 136 -8.04 -5.70 -16.21
CA PRO A 136 -8.43 -4.64 -17.14
C PRO A 136 -9.76 -4.00 -16.69
N ALA A 137 -9.76 -2.69 -16.51
CA ALA A 137 -10.94 -1.98 -16.04
C ALA A 137 -12.10 -2.12 -17.05
N PRO A 138 -13.35 -2.29 -16.57
CA PRO A 138 -14.54 -2.27 -17.42
C PRO A 138 -14.79 -0.84 -17.95
N SER A 139 -15.71 -0.71 -18.92
CA SER A 139 -16.19 0.62 -19.33
C SER A 139 -16.76 1.36 -18.11
N PRO A 140 -16.39 2.63 -17.88
CA PRO A 140 -16.89 3.38 -16.73
C PRO A 140 -18.33 3.85 -16.94
N HIS A 141 -18.87 3.76 -18.16
CA HIS A 141 -20.18 4.27 -18.50
C HIS A 141 -21.27 3.31 -18.05
N LEU A 142 -22.26 3.84 -17.34
CA LEU A 142 -23.46 3.11 -16.95
C LEU A 142 -24.39 2.95 -18.14
N THR A 143 -24.98 1.77 -18.24
CA THR A 143 -26.09 1.42 -19.11
C THR A 143 -27.35 1.42 -18.27
N ASN A 144 -28.25 2.38 -18.51
CA ASN A 144 -29.56 2.40 -17.87
C ASN A 144 -30.61 2.95 -18.85
N PRO A 145 -31.91 2.61 -18.67
CA PRO A 145 -32.97 3.06 -19.56
C PRO A 145 -33.00 4.58 -19.76
N ALA A 146 -32.69 5.34 -18.72
CA ALA A 146 -32.68 6.80 -18.75
C ALA A 146 -31.57 7.39 -19.64
N SER A 147 -30.47 6.67 -19.87
CA SER A 147 -29.33 7.10 -20.70
C SER A 147 -29.15 6.28 -21.97
N ALA A 148 -30.13 5.43 -22.32
CA ALA A 148 -30.08 4.56 -23.49
C ALA A 148 -29.85 5.37 -24.79
N GLN A 149 -30.48 6.55 -24.90
CA GLN A 149 -30.36 7.45 -26.05
C GLN A 149 -29.15 8.41 -25.97
N THR A 150 -28.43 8.43 -24.85
CA THR A 150 -27.25 9.26 -24.69
C THR A 150 -26.05 8.59 -25.39
N PRO A 151 -25.28 9.30 -26.22
CA PRO A 151 -24.03 8.79 -26.78
C PRO A 151 -23.11 8.28 -25.68
N GLU A 152 -22.36 7.21 -25.93
CA GLU A 152 -21.56 6.52 -24.90
C GLU A 152 -20.66 7.49 -24.11
N ALA A 153 -19.96 8.40 -24.78
CA ALA A 153 -19.07 9.38 -24.15
C ALA A 153 -19.78 10.36 -23.19
N GLY A 154 -21.09 10.57 -23.34
CA GLY A 154 -21.90 11.41 -22.48
C GLY A 154 -22.71 10.64 -21.43
N ARG A 155 -22.65 9.30 -21.44
CA ARG A 155 -23.38 8.49 -20.45
C ARG A 155 -22.82 8.73 -19.04
N PRO A 156 -23.65 8.64 -17.99
CA PRO A 156 -23.19 8.75 -16.62
C PRO A 156 -22.07 7.75 -16.34
N LYS A 157 -21.06 8.17 -15.56
CA LYS A 157 -19.97 7.28 -15.14
C LYS A 157 -20.30 6.66 -13.78
N GLY A 158 -20.09 5.35 -13.65
CA GLY A 158 -20.24 4.61 -12.42
C GLY A 158 -18.90 4.21 -11.82
N ASP A 159 -18.92 3.87 -10.53
CA ASP A 159 -17.76 3.29 -9.86
C ASP A 159 -17.65 1.80 -10.15
N TRP A 160 -16.45 1.35 -10.50
CA TRP A 160 -16.12 -0.06 -10.60
C TRP A 160 -16.14 -0.69 -9.20
N ARG A 161 -17.10 -1.58 -8.96
CA ARG A 161 -17.30 -2.27 -7.68
C ARG A 161 -17.58 -3.76 -7.87
N ILE A 162 -17.34 -4.51 -6.81
CA ILE A 162 -17.66 -5.94 -6.70
C ILE A 162 -18.50 -6.19 -5.45
N ASN A 163 -19.55 -7.00 -5.58
CA ASN A 163 -20.45 -7.40 -4.51
C ASN A 163 -19.85 -8.58 -3.74
N ILE A 164 -19.99 -8.58 -2.41
CA ILE A 164 -19.51 -9.63 -1.51
C ILE A 164 -20.72 -10.41 -1.01
N ASN A 165 -20.94 -11.59 -1.59
CA ASN A 165 -22.10 -12.40 -1.29
C ASN A 165 -21.97 -13.09 0.07
N ARG A 166 -23.11 -13.27 0.74
CA ARG A 166 -23.24 -14.04 1.98
C ARG A 166 -23.22 -15.55 1.72
N GLU A 167 -22.15 -16.02 1.06
CA GLU A 167 -21.95 -17.39 0.63
C GLU A 167 -20.58 -17.93 1.08
N GLY A 168 -20.37 -19.24 0.92
CA GLY A 168 -19.16 -19.91 1.40
C GLY A 168 -18.85 -19.60 2.87
N ILE A 169 -17.65 -19.08 3.13
CA ILE A 169 -17.24 -18.69 4.49
C ILE A 169 -18.00 -17.48 5.05
N PHE A 170 -18.63 -16.67 4.19
CA PHE A 170 -19.34 -15.44 4.57
C PHE A 170 -20.76 -15.69 5.10
N LYS A 171 -21.26 -16.93 5.07
CA LYS A 171 -22.61 -17.31 5.55
C LYS A 171 -22.86 -16.95 7.02
N GLY A 172 -21.81 -16.92 7.84
CA GLY A 172 -21.90 -16.67 9.28
C GLY A 172 -22.48 -15.27 9.62
N LYS A 173 -23.43 -15.24 10.57
CA LYS A 173 -24.21 -14.04 10.97
C LYS A 173 -23.36 -12.81 11.36
N HIS A 174 -22.12 -12.99 11.81
CA HIS A 174 -21.30 -11.93 12.39
C HIS A 174 -20.04 -11.57 11.59
N LEU A 175 -19.76 -12.25 10.48
CA LEU A 175 -18.52 -12.04 9.74
C LEU A 175 -18.55 -10.76 8.91
N LEU A 176 -19.57 -10.58 8.07
CA LEU A 176 -19.72 -9.37 7.23
C LEU A 176 -19.78 -8.08 8.07
N PRO A 177 -20.53 -8.00 9.19
CA PRO A 177 -20.48 -6.82 10.07
C PRO A 177 -19.09 -6.53 10.65
N LYS A 178 -18.27 -7.57 10.90
CA LYS A 178 -16.90 -7.37 11.36
C LYS A 178 -15.99 -6.87 10.22
N LEU A 179 -16.17 -7.39 9.01
CA LEU A 179 -15.43 -6.95 7.82
C LEU A 179 -15.78 -5.49 7.48
N GLU A 180 -17.05 -5.10 7.61
CA GLU A 180 -17.48 -3.72 7.46
C GLU A 180 -16.81 -2.80 8.49
N ARG A 181 -16.79 -3.17 9.77
CA ARG A 181 -16.05 -2.42 10.81
C ARG A 181 -14.55 -2.37 10.56
N MET A 182 -14.00 -3.31 9.81
CA MET A 182 -12.60 -3.27 9.37
C MET A 182 -12.39 -2.37 8.14
N GLY A 183 -13.45 -1.96 7.44
CA GLY A 183 -13.42 -1.04 6.30
C GLY A 183 -13.25 -1.71 4.93
N ILE A 184 -13.25 -3.05 4.85
CA ILE A 184 -12.99 -3.77 3.59
C ILE A 184 -14.27 -4.07 2.78
N VAL A 185 -15.44 -3.86 3.36
CA VAL A 185 -16.74 -3.94 2.69
C VAL A 185 -17.65 -2.85 3.25
N ALA A 186 -18.65 -2.44 2.49
CA ALA A 186 -19.66 -1.46 2.90
C ALA A 186 -21.05 -1.87 2.40
N SER A 187 -22.08 -1.32 3.04
CA SER A 187 -23.48 -1.38 2.58
C SER A 187 -23.93 0.01 2.12
N GLU A 188 -24.85 0.06 1.16
CA GLU A 188 -25.61 1.27 0.80
C GLU A 188 -26.78 1.52 1.77
N ASP A 189 -27.23 0.48 2.46
CA ASP A 189 -28.27 0.58 3.48
C ASP A 189 -27.66 1.10 4.80
N SER A 190 -27.96 2.35 5.12
CA SER A 190 -27.58 2.99 6.37
C SER A 190 -28.73 3.02 7.40
N SER A 191 -29.84 2.33 7.11
CA SER A 191 -30.99 2.29 8.01
C SER A 191 -30.70 1.41 9.24
N VAL A 192 -31.41 1.69 10.34
CA VAL A 192 -31.31 0.89 11.58
C VAL A 192 -32.19 -0.37 11.50
N GLY A 193 -33.17 -0.39 10.60
CA GLY A 193 -34.27 -1.36 10.61
C GLY A 193 -35.44 -0.93 11.51
N SER A 194 -36.64 -1.45 11.21
CA SER A 194 -37.86 -1.19 12.00
C SER A 194 -38.26 -2.36 12.91
N ASP A 195 -37.68 -3.55 12.70
CA ASP A 195 -37.98 -4.73 13.51
C ASP A 195 -37.10 -4.70 14.79
N PRO A 196 -37.70 -4.61 16.00
CA PRO A 196 -36.94 -4.65 17.25
C PRO A 196 -36.18 -5.97 17.48
N SER A 197 -36.52 -7.02 16.73
CA SER A 197 -35.84 -8.32 16.73
C SER A 197 -34.70 -8.42 15.70
N ASP A 198 -34.51 -7.40 14.85
CA ASP A 198 -33.36 -7.30 13.96
C ASP A 198 -32.06 -7.36 14.75
N GLY A 199 -31.15 -8.22 14.32
CA GLY A 199 -29.90 -8.50 15.04
C GLY A 199 -30.01 -9.55 16.16
N VAL A 200 -31.21 -9.97 16.57
CA VAL A 200 -31.44 -11.07 17.53
C VAL A 200 -31.82 -12.36 16.79
N THR A 201 -32.86 -12.32 15.96
CA THR A 201 -33.38 -13.47 15.18
C THR A 201 -32.75 -13.49 13.78
N ASN A 202 -32.78 -12.34 13.10
CA ASN A 202 -32.34 -12.14 11.71
C ASN A 202 -30.96 -11.49 11.58
N ALA A 203 -30.03 -11.78 12.51
CA ALA A 203 -28.70 -11.19 12.46
C ALA A 203 -27.99 -11.49 11.12
N GLY A 204 -27.81 -10.43 10.32
CA GLY A 204 -27.13 -10.45 9.03
C GLY A 204 -28.00 -10.13 7.80
N GLU A 205 -29.31 -9.90 7.94
CA GLU A 205 -30.17 -9.51 6.80
C GLU A 205 -29.83 -8.11 6.25
N GLY A 206 -29.59 -7.14 7.13
CA GLY A 206 -29.05 -5.81 6.75
C GLY A 206 -27.64 -5.82 6.13
N TRP A 207 -26.98 -6.98 6.04
CA TRP A 207 -25.66 -7.16 5.42
C TRP A 207 -25.70 -8.12 4.23
N MET A 208 -26.85 -8.24 3.54
CA MET A 208 -26.96 -9.05 2.32
C MET A 208 -26.29 -8.39 1.11
N HIS A 209 -26.32 -7.05 1.03
CA HIS A 209 -25.85 -6.29 -0.12
C HIS A 209 -24.56 -5.53 0.19
N MET A 210 -23.51 -6.31 0.48
CA MET A 210 -22.18 -5.75 0.76
C MET A 210 -21.39 -5.58 -0.53
N PHE A 211 -20.59 -4.54 -0.64
CA PHE A 211 -19.70 -4.33 -1.78
C PHE A 211 -18.42 -3.60 -1.38
N ILE A 212 -17.48 -3.51 -2.33
CA ILE A 212 -16.35 -2.58 -2.27
C ILE A 212 -16.06 -2.02 -3.66
N CYS A 213 -15.79 -0.71 -3.73
CA CYS A 213 -15.39 -0.05 -4.97
C CYS A 213 -13.86 0.08 -5.07
N GLN A 214 -13.36 0.17 -6.31
CA GLN A 214 -11.95 0.33 -6.64
C GLN A 214 -11.33 1.53 -5.89
N ARG A 215 -12.04 2.67 -5.89
CA ARG A 215 -11.59 3.89 -5.21
C ARG A 215 -11.33 3.66 -3.73
N THR A 216 -12.27 3.04 -3.03
CA THR A 216 -12.14 2.77 -1.59
C THR A 216 -11.03 1.77 -1.34
N PHE A 217 -10.97 0.69 -2.12
CA PHE A 217 -9.94 -0.34 -1.97
C PHE A 217 -8.52 0.24 -2.01
N TRP A 218 -8.22 1.08 -3.00
CA TRP A 218 -6.90 1.68 -3.13
C TRP A 218 -6.55 2.72 -2.06
N GLN A 219 -7.49 3.08 -1.20
CA GLN A 219 -7.23 3.96 -0.05
C GLN A 219 -7.16 3.17 1.26
N LEU A 220 -7.32 1.84 1.21
CA LEU A 220 -7.11 0.96 2.34
C LEU A 220 -5.61 0.69 2.53
N ASP A 221 -5.11 1.03 3.70
CA ASP A 221 -3.71 0.80 4.04
C ASP A 221 -3.41 -0.71 4.13
N PRO A 222 -2.52 -1.25 3.27
CA PRO A 222 -2.18 -2.67 3.27
C PRO A 222 -1.63 -3.15 4.62
N ARG A 223 -1.04 -2.26 5.44
CA ARG A 223 -0.50 -2.59 6.77
C ARG A 223 -1.58 -3.04 7.75
N ILE A 224 -2.85 -2.71 7.49
CA ILE A 224 -4.02 -3.14 8.28
C ILE A 224 -4.37 -4.61 7.99
N TYR A 225 -4.07 -5.09 6.78
CA TYR A 225 -4.58 -6.37 6.27
C TYR A 225 -3.50 -7.41 6.09
N LEU A 226 -2.29 -7.02 5.70
CA LEU A 226 -1.18 -7.93 5.44
C LEU A 226 -0.38 -8.18 6.72
N PHE A 227 -0.50 -9.39 7.28
CA PHE A 227 0.26 -9.83 8.45
C PHE A 227 0.67 -11.30 8.31
N THR A 228 1.62 -11.74 9.12
CA THR A 228 2.09 -13.14 9.14
C THR A 228 1.48 -13.89 10.32
N LEU A 229 1.25 -15.20 10.20
CA LEU A 229 0.84 -16.02 11.34
C LEU A 229 2.03 -16.28 12.27
N THR A 230 1.73 -16.48 13.55
CA THR A 230 2.75 -16.77 14.59
C THR A 230 3.25 -18.22 14.48
N PRO A 231 4.57 -18.45 14.32
CA PRO A 231 5.14 -19.81 14.33
C PRO A 231 4.90 -20.54 15.66
N THR A 232 4.66 -21.85 15.60
CA THR A 232 4.63 -22.72 16.78
C THR A 232 6.09 -23.07 17.10
N GLN A 233 6.69 -22.43 18.09
CA GLN A 233 8.11 -22.67 18.45
C GLN A 233 8.37 -24.17 18.69
N ALA A 234 8.98 -24.88 17.74
CA ALA A 234 9.44 -26.24 17.94
C ALA A 234 10.91 -26.34 18.38
N ASN A 235 11.71 -25.25 18.30
CA ASN A 235 13.12 -25.23 18.75
C ASN A 235 13.65 -23.80 19.05
N SER A 236 12.90 -22.98 19.80
CA SER A 236 13.42 -21.70 20.32
C SER A 236 13.96 -21.91 21.74
N PRO A 237 15.22 -21.54 22.06
CA PRO A 237 15.78 -21.64 23.42
C PRO A 237 15.19 -20.62 24.41
N TYR A 238 14.16 -19.85 24.02
CA TYR A 238 13.52 -18.84 24.87
C TYR A 238 12.04 -19.14 25.12
N PRO A 239 11.58 -19.10 26.39
CA PRO A 239 10.19 -19.40 26.72
C PRO A 239 9.23 -18.33 26.18
N SER A 240 8.08 -18.79 25.70
CA SER A 240 6.98 -17.99 25.16
C SER A 240 6.47 -16.95 26.17
N ILE A 241 6.61 -15.66 25.86
CA ILE A 241 6.02 -14.59 26.66
C ILE A 241 4.54 -14.49 26.30
N SER A 242 3.67 -14.68 27.29
CA SER A 242 2.22 -14.45 27.18
C SER A 242 1.91 -12.94 27.05
N PRO A 243 0.85 -12.54 26.32
CA PRO A 243 0.52 -11.14 26.14
C PRO A 243 -0.34 -10.66 27.32
N SER A 244 0.22 -10.58 28.52
CA SER A 244 -0.43 -9.94 29.68
C SER A 244 0.58 -9.73 30.81
N VAL A 245 1.12 -8.51 30.94
CA VAL A 245 1.51 -8.02 32.27
C VAL A 245 0.32 -7.21 32.75
N SER A 246 -0.45 -7.82 33.65
CA SER A 246 -1.54 -7.21 34.40
C SER A 246 -1.13 -5.88 35.04
N ARG A 247 -2.07 -4.92 35.00
CA ARG A 247 -2.06 -3.55 35.57
C ARG A 247 -1.12 -3.31 36.76
N PRO A 248 -0.55 -2.10 36.91
CA PRO A 248 -0.18 -1.62 38.23
C PRO A 248 -1.46 -1.35 39.03
N SER A 249 -1.70 -2.15 40.07
CA SER A 249 -2.70 -1.87 41.09
C SER A 249 -2.39 -0.53 41.78
N SER A 250 -3.43 0.24 42.10
CA SER A 250 -3.37 1.53 42.81
C SER A 250 -2.51 1.50 44.08
N PRO A 251 -1.89 2.62 44.49
CA PRO A 251 -0.96 2.63 45.62
C PRO A 251 -1.70 2.46 46.94
N ASN A 252 -1.40 1.38 47.67
CA ASN A 252 -1.85 1.19 49.03
C ASN A 252 -0.94 1.96 50.00
N ARG A 253 -1.51 2.88 50.79
CA ARG A 253 -0.84 3.51 51.92
C ARG A 253 -0.74 2.49 53.06
N ASN A 254 0.42 1.86 53.21
CA ASN A 254 1.03 1.44 54.49
C ASN A 254 2.08 0.35 54.25
N SER A 255 3.35 0.74 54.19
CA SER A 255 4.46 -0.06 54.75
C SER A 255 5.74 0.77 54.71
N THR A 256 6.14 1.22 55.90
CA THR A 256 7.42 1.83 56.23
C THR A 256 8.57 0.81 56.24
N LEU A 257 9.75 1.29 55.81
CA LEU A 257 11.11 0.86 56.20
C LEU A 257 11.63 -0.52 55.74
N SER A 258 12.59 -0.49 54.82
CA SER A 258 13.96 -1.00 55.04
C SER A 258 14.82 -0.73 53.80
N ALA A 259 15.86 0.08 53.99
CA ALA A 259 16.94 0.24 53.03
C ALA A 259 18.05 -0.75 53.36
N SER A 260 18.45 -1.60 52.42
CA SER A 260 19.76 -2.23 52.42
C SER A 260 20.31 -2.32 51.00
N ARG A 261 21.51 -1.75 50.86
CA ARG A 261 22.37 -1.84 49.68
C ARG A 261 22.90 -3.27 49.55
N VAL A 262 22.91 -3.81 48.34
CA VAL A 262 23.87 -4.83 47.92
C VAL A 262 24.32 -4.47 46.51
N ASP A 263 25.56 -3.97 46.41
CA ASP A 263 26.35 -4.02 45.19
C ASP A 263 26.77 -5.49 44.97
N ASN A 264 26.59 -6.03 43.76
CA ASN A 264 27.65 -6.58 42.92
C ASN A 264 27.08 -7.50 41.81
N GLU A 265 27.61 -7.31 40.59
CA GLU A 265 27.80 -8.27 39.50
C GLU A 265 26.69 -9.26 39.09
N GLY A 266 26.19 -9.08 37.86
CA GLY A 266 25.34 -10.04 37.16
C GLY A 266 24.11 -9.40 36.53
N GLY A 267 24.32 -8.47 35.59
CA GLY A 267 23.22 -7.78 34.90
C GLY A 267 22.39 -8.75 34.05
N VAL A 268 21.29 -9.24 34.62
CA VAL A 268 20.21 -9.92 33.90
C VAL A 268 19.68 -8.95 32.85
N LEU A 269 20.02 -9.20 31.58
CA LEU A 269 19.52 -8.46 30.44
C LEU A 269 17.99 -8.49 30.46
N GLN A 270 17.35 -7.32 30.36
CA GLN A 270 15.90 -7.22 30.18
C GLN A 270 15.48 -8.06 28.96
N PRO A 271 14.38 -8.84 29.02
CA PRO A 271 13.93 -9.69 27.90
C PRO A 271 13.71 -8.93 26.58
N ALA A 272 13.42 -7.62 26.66
CA ALA A 272 13.30 -6.75 25.50
C ALA A 272 14.62 -6.54 24.73
N GLN A 273 15.77 -6.62 25.41
CA GLN A 273 17.10 -6.51 24.80
C GLN A 273 17.57 -7.83 24.18
N ALA A 274 17.10 -8.97 24.69
CA ALA A 274 17.44 -10.30 24.16
C ALA A 274 16.80 -10.56 22.77
N LEU A 275 15.63 -9.98 22.49
CA LEU A 275 14.99 -10.08 21.16
C LEU A 275 15.76 -9.26 20.09
N ALA A 276 16.44 -8.20 20.50
CA ALA A 276 17.27 -7.38 19.60
C ALA A 276 18.59 -8.08 19.21
N ALA A 277 19.02 -9.10 19.94
CA ALA A 277 20.31 -9.76 19.74
C ALA A 277 20.30 -10.82 18.61
N HIS A 278 19.13 -11.35 18.24
CA HIS A 278 19.01 -12.45 17.25
C HIS A 278 18.41 -12.05 15.90
N ILE A 279 17.93 -10.81 15.77
CA ILE A 279 17.76 -10.17 14.46
C ILE A 279 19.14 -9.65 14.09
N GLY A 280 19.85 -10.38 13.22
CA GLY A 280 21.25 -10.14 12.87
C GLY A 280 21.61 -8.66 12.78
N ARG A 281 22.67 -8.28 13.51
CA ARG A 281 23.28 -6.94 13.52
C ARG A 281 23.22 -6.29 12.14
N SER A 282 22.31 -5.34 11.99
CA SER A 282 22.35 -4.31 10.98
C SER A 282 21.49 -3.14 11.47
N ASN A 283 22.05 -1.93 11.41
CA ASN A 283 21.51 -0.71 12.00
C ASN A 283 20.21 -0.17 11.35
N THR A 284 19.32 -1.03 10.85
CA THR A 284 18.06 -0.64 10.20
C THR A 284 16.86 -1.28 10.89
N PRO A 285 15.77 -0.53 11.16
CA PRO A 285 14.60 -1.05 11.84
C PRO A 285 13.87 -2.11 11.00
N PRO A 286 13.07 -2.98 11.65
CA PRO A 286 12.10 -3.82 10.95
C PRO A 286 11.16 -2.97 10.06
N GLY A 287 10.81 -3.47 8.87
CA GLY A 287 10.02 -2.73 7.87
C GLY A 287 8.57 -2.48 8.31
N PRO A 288 7.80 -1.68 7.55
CA PRO A 288 6.47 -1.21 7.95
C PRO A 288 5.40 -2.30 8.11
N PHE A 289 5.68 -3.52 7.63
CA PHE A 289 4.81 -4.70 7.77
C PHE A 289 5.24 -5.64 8.90
N THR A 290 6.32 -5.33 9.61
CA THR A 290 6.86 -6.18 10.66
C THR A 290 6.24 -5.84 12.02
N SER A 291 5.64 -6.82 12.67
CA SER A 291 5.03 -6.68 13.99
C SER A 291 5.44 -7.83 14.88
N THR A 292 5.94 -7.53 16.10
CA THR A 292 6.34 -8.56 17.08
C THR A 292 5.15 -9.37 17.60
N SER A 293 3.94 -8.80 17.54
CA SER A 293 2.70 -9.49 17.89
C SER A 293 2.09 -10.25 16.71
N HIS A 294 2.69 -10.17 15.51
CA HIS A 294 2.13 -10.73 14.28
C HIS A 294 0.74 -10.18 13.91
N LEU A 295 0.32 -9.07 14.54
CA LEU A 295 -0.94 -8.40 14.26
C LEU A 295 -0.71 -7.01 13.64
N PRO A 296 -1.60 -6.56 12.74
CA PRO A 296 -1.61 -5.21 12.21
C PRO A 296 -1.62 -4.15 13.32
N THR A 297 -0.64 -3.25 13.30
CA THR A 297 -0.58 -2.10 14.20
C THR A 297 -1.22 -0.90 13.51
N PHE A 298 -2.54 -0.86 13.47
CA PHE A 298 -3.28 0.32 13.01
C PHE A 298 -4.07 0.91 14.16
N TYR A 299 -3.86 2.19 14.38
CA TYR A 299 -4.59 2.99 15.35
C TYR A 299 -5.25 4.13 14.59
N PRO A 300 -6.57 4.37 14.79
CA PRO A 300 -7.22 5.52 14.19
C PRO A 300 -6.50 6.80 14.63
N PRO A 301 -6.42 7.83 13.78
CA PRO A 301 -5.77 9.08 14.15
C PRO A 301 -6.41 9.66 15.43
N PRO A 302 -5.61 10.04 16.44
CA PRO A 302 -6.15 10.62 17.65
C PRO A 302 -6.79 11.99 17.34
N PRO A 303 -7.67 12.50 18.22
CA PRO A 303 -8.16 13.87 18.14
C PRO A 303 -6.98 14.86 17.97
N PRO A 304 -7.11 15.86 17.07
CA PRO A 304 -6.00 16.75 16.75
C PRO A 304 -5.61 17.62 17.94
N GLN A 305 -4.33 17.60 18.27
CA GLN A 305 -3.69 18.60 19.14
C GLN A 305 -2.99 19.62 18.25
N TYR A 306 -2.95 20.88 18.66
CA TYR A 306 -2.43 21.97 17.85
C TYR A 306 -1.16 22.58 18.44
N THR A 307 -0.31 23.07 17.55
CA THR A 307 0.91 23.82 17.86
C THR A 307 1.07 24.99 16.89
N PHE A 308 2.10 25.79 17.07
CA PHE A 308 2.48 26.88 16.19
C PHE A 308 3.89 26.67 15.63
N THR A 309 4.04 26.76 14.32
CA THR A 309 5.33 26.85 13.63
C THR A 309 5.25 28.02 12.65
N ASN A 310 6.28 28.88 12.61
CA ASN A 310 6.31 30.05 11.73
C ASN A 310 5.04 30.94 11.83
N ASN A 311 4.51 31.13 13.04
CA ASN A 311 3.26 31.86 13.33
C ASN A 311 1.98 31.25 12.71
N VAL A 312 2.03 30.02 12.19
CA VAL A 312 0.85 29.31 11.69
C VAL A 312 0.39 28.26 12.69
N ARG A 313 -0.91 28.25 13.00
CA ARG A 313 -1.54 27.22 13.83
C ARG A 313 -1.85 25.98 13.00
N HIS A 314 -1.31 24.83 13.38
CA HIS A 314 -1.52 23.56 12.68
C HIS A 314 -1.57 22.37 13.67
N PRO A 315 -2.11 21.21 13.26
CA PRO A 315 -2.02 20.01 14.08
C PRO A 315 -0.57 19.59 14.32
N ILE A 316 -0.29 19.00 15.47
CA ILE A 316 1.01 18.40 15.77
C ILE A 316 1.25 17.27 14.74
N ARG A 317 2.37 17.40 14.01
CA ARG A 317 2.76 16.44 12.97
C ARG A 317 3.37 15.18 13.60
N PRO A 318 3.01 13.97 13.13
CA PRO A 318 3.73 12.75 13.50
C PRO A 318 5.22 12.88 13.14
N LYS A 319 6.10 12.25 13.91
CA LYS A 319 7.51 12.16 13.51
C LYS A 319 7.62 11.38 12.19
N PRO A 320 8.40 11.88 11.20
CA PRO A 320 8.69 11.11 10.01
C PRO A 320 9.39 9.77 10.35
N PRO A 321 9.31 8.78 9.45
CA PRO A 321 10.08 7.54 9.54
C PRO A 321 11.60 7.80 9.58
N ARG A 322 12.38 6.79 9.97
CA ARG A 322 13.84 6.96 10.15
C ARG A 322 14.55 7.06 8.81
N GLN A 323 15.74 7.66 8.82
CA GLN A 323 16.62 7.70 7.65
C GLN A 323 16.86 6.30 7.08
N GLY A 324 16.75 6.15 5.76
CA GLY A 324 16.87 4.87 5.04
C GLY A 324 15.63 3.96 5.11
N GLU A 325 14.62 4.28 5.92
CA GLU A 325 13.42 3.45 6.07
C GLU A 325 12.54 3.54 4.82
N ILE A 326 12.11 2.39 4.30
CA ILE A 326 11.17 2.30 3.18
C ILE A 326 9.76 2.62 3.69
N ILE A 327 9.16 3.68 3.14
CA ILE A 327 7.85 4.20 3.54
C ILE A 327 6.72 3.77 2.60
N TYR A 328 7.08 3.28 1.42
CA TYR A 328 6.15 2.86 0.39
C TYR A 328 6.79 1.85 -0.54
N THR A 329 6.04 0.81 -0.93
CA THR A 329 6.42 -0.17 -1.94
C THR A 329 5.21 -0.59 -2.74
N ARG A 330 5.33 -0.66 -4.07
CA ARG A 330 4.29 -1.17 -4.97
C ARG A 330 4.92 -1.87 -6.17
N TRP A 331 4.38 -3.03 -6.53
CA TRP A 331 4.66 -3.66 -7.81
C TRP A 331 3.97 -2.91 -8.95
N VAL A 332 4.68 -2.66 -10.05
CA VAL A 332 4.16 -1.93 -11.21
C VAL A 332 4.10 -2.91 -12.39
N PRO A 333 2.95 -3.57 -12.63
CA PRO A 333 2.78 -4.52 -13.74
C PRO A 333 3.25 -4.01 -15.10
N SER A 334 2.99 -2.73 -15.42
CA SER A 334 3.36 -2.18 -16.72
C SER A 334 4.87 -2.03 -16.94
N LEU A 335 5.66 -2.07 -15.86
CA LEU A 335 7.12 -1.98 -15.90
C LEU A 335 7.80 -3.30 -15.53
N GLY A 336 7.10 -4.22 -14.85
CA GLY A 336 7.69 -5.44 -14.32
C GLY A 336 8.70 -5.18 -13.20
N GLN A 337 8.52 -4.10 -12.43
CA GLN A 337 9.45 -3.66 -11.38
C GLN A 337 8.71 -3.27 -10.10
N TYR A 338 9.40 -3.36 -8.96
CA TYR A 338 8.94 -2.72 -7.74
C TYR A 338 9.35 -1.25 -7.71
N LEU A 339 8.38 -0.35 -7.51
CA LEU A 339 8.64 1.03 -7.12
C LEU A 339 8.63 1.11 -5.59
N SER A 340 9.61 1.80 -5.03
CA SER A 340 9.68 2.07 -3.59
C SER A 340 10.16 3.49 -3.29
N PHE A 341 9.77 4.00 -2.13
CA PHE A 341 10.22 5.27 -1.58
C PHE A 341 10.82 5.04 -0.21
N ARG A 342 11.97 5.63 0.06
CA ARG A 342 12.63 5.60 1.38
C ARG A 342 13.02 6.99 1.84
N ILE A 343 13.10 7.20 3.15
CA ILE A 343 13.65 8.45 3.69
C ILE A 343 15.13 8.56 3.29
N ALA A 344 15.56 9.74 2.85
CA ALA A 344 16.96 9.99 2.54
C ALA A 344 17.83 9.91 3.82
N SER A 345 19.15 9.76 3.66
CA SER A 345 20.06 9.43 4.75
C SER A 345 21.39 10.15 4.63
N LEU A 346 21.89 10.67 5.75
CA LEU A 346 23.25 11.22 5.90
C LEU A 346 24.29 10.13 6.20
N SER A 347 23.94 8.86 5.99
CA SER A 347 24.87 7.74 6.16
C SER A 347 26.10 7.92 5.27
N MET A 348 27.28 7.73 5.86
CA MET A 348 28.56 7.69 5.14
C MET A 348 28.74 6.42 4.27
N GLN A 349 27.76 5.51 4.32
CA GLN A 349 27.70 4.30 3.52
C GLN A 349 26.41 4.28 2.69
N PRO A 350 26.42 3.71 1.47
CA PRO A 350 25.23 3.57 0.65
C PRO A 350 24.09 2.88 1.41
N CYS A 351 22.87 3.38 1.24
CA CYS A 351 21.70 2.78 1.87
C CYS A 351 21.37 1.43 1.21
N MET A 352 21.59 0.34 1.95
CA MET A 352 21.22 -1.00 1.48
C MET A 352 19.71 -1.11 1.25
N TYR A 353 19.32 -1.50 0.04
CA TYR A 353 17.93 -1.81 -0.27
C TYR A 353 17.51 -3.13 0.37
N ARG A 354 16.39 -3.13 1.10
CA ARG A 354 15.81 -4.30 1.76
C ARG A 354 14.36 -4.56 1.38
N GLY A 355 13.88 -3.90 0.33
CA GLY A 355 12.56 -4.14 -0.22
C GLY A 355 12.56 -5.32 -1.19
N PRO A 356 11.38 -5.71 -1.69
CA PRO A 356 11.26 -6.72 -2.74
C PRO A 356 11.85 -6.24 -4.07
N SER A 357 12.35 -7.18 -4.87
CA SER A 357 12.90 -6.93 -6.21
C SER A 357 12.25 -7.85 -7.24
N SER A 358 12.17 -7.39 -8.50
CA SER A 358 11.64 -8.16 -9.63
C SER A 358 12.53 -9.35 -10.02
N THR A 359 13.85 -9.19 -9.91
CA THR A 359 14.80 -10.25 -10.22
C THR A 359 14.99 -11.15 -9.00
N PRO A 360 14.79 -12.47 -9.10
CA PRO A 360 15.24 -13.37 -8.06
C PRO A 360 16.75 -13.19 -7.96
N THR A 361 17.25 -12.79 -6.79
CA THR A 361 18.68 -12.82 -6.54
C THR A 361 19.14 -14.24 -6.81
N HIS A 362 19.99 -14.45 -7.82
CA HIS A 362 20.82 -15.65 -7.88
C HIS A 362 21.65 -15.65 -6.60
N THR A 363 21.13 -16.26 -5.54
CA THR A 363 21.96 -16.73 -4.45
C THR A 363 22.80 -17.83 -5.07
N ASP A 364 24.04 -17.51 -5.41
CA ASP A 364 25.03 -18.55 -5.64
C ASP A 364 24.91 -19.55 -4.48
N ASN A 365 24.81 -20.81 -4.87
CA ASN A 365 24.57 -21.95 -4.01
C ASN A 365 25.83 -22.27 -3.19
N THR A 366 26.27 -21.32 -2.38
CA THR A 366 27.17 -21.53 -1.25
C THR A 366 26.39 -21.12 -0.01
N GLY A 367 25.81 -22.10 0.68
CA GLY A 367 25.42 -21.92 2.07
C GLY A 367 26.59 -21.29 2.84
N PHE A 368 26.27 -20.35 3.72
CA PHE A 368 27.16 -19.33 4.31
C PHE A 368 27.44 -18.14 3.38
N GLY A 369 26.62 -17.08 3.52
CA GLY A 369 27.03 -15.75 3.07
C GLY A 369 28.37 -15.36 3.71
N PRO A 370 29.15 -14.46 3.09
CA PRO A 370 30.45 -14.08 3.62
C PRO A 370 30.25 -13.51 5.01
N SER A 371 30.73 -14.25 6.00
CA SER A 371 30.68 -13.84 7.38
C SER A 371 31.34 -12.45 7.49
N ALA A 372 30.77 -11.57 8.30
CA ALA A 372 31.32 -10.27 8.65
C ALA A 372 32.66 -10.36 9.44
N ARG A 373 33.41 -11.46 9.27
CA ARG A 373 34.67 -11.78 9.93
C ARG A 373 35.88 -11.69 9.01
N GLU A 374 35.73 -11.79 7.68
CA GLU A 374 36.89 -11.73 6.76
C GLU A 374 37.31 -10.31 6.36
N SER A 375 36.43 -9.31 6.49
CA SER A 375 36.80 -7.92 6.20
C SER A 375 37.53 -7.20 7.36
N LEU A 376 37.73 -7.87 8.50
CA LEU A 376 38.40 -7.32 9.69
C LEU A 376 39.83 -7.83 9.90
N LEU A 377 40.34 -8.73 9.05
CA LEU A 377 41.72 -9.24 9.13
C LEU A 377 42.68 -8.58 8.12
N ARG A 378 42.22 -7.62 7.32
CA ARG A 378 43.08 -6.89 6.38
C ARG A 378 43.72 -5.62 6.95
N SER A 379 43.51 -5.34 8.23
CA SER A 379 44.11 -4.20 8.93
C SER A 379 44.94 -4.67 10.12
N GLY A 380 46.12 -5.22 9.83
CA GLY A 380 47.18 -5.41 10.82
C GLY A 380 47.86 -6.77 10.78
N MET A 381 49.00 -6.87 10.10
CA MET A 381 50.30 -7.35 10.63
C MET A 381 51.28 -7.69 9.49
N THR A 382 52.40 -6.97 9.49
CA THR A 382 53.79 -7.39 9.25
C THR A 382 54.12 -8.54 8.27
N THR A 383 54.89 -8.19 7.24
CA THR A 383 56.01 -8.93 6.59
C THR A 383 56.08 -10.46 6.76
N SER A 384 55.95 -11.23 5.67
CA SER A 384 57.04 -12.01 5.03
C SER A 384 56.54 -13.00 3.95
N ALA A 385 57.35 -13.12 2.89
CA ALA A 385 57.57 -14.23 1.94
C ALA A 385 56.42 -14.82 1.05
N SER A 386 56.51 -14.45 -0.24
CA SER A 386 56.61 -15.30 -1.45
C SER A 386 55.58 -16.41 -1.76
N GLU A 387 54.78 -16.23 -2.82
CA GLU A 387 54.75 -17.09 -4.03
C GLU A 387 53.85 -16.50 -5.14
N PRO A 388 54.10 -16.74 -6.45
CA PRO A 388 53.49 -16.00 -7.54
C PRO A 388 52.27 -16.72 -8.13
N VAL A 389 51.13 -16.00 -8.25
CA VAL A 389 50.01 -16.43 -9.10
C VAL A 389 49.89 -15.45 -10.25
N VAL A 390 50.16 -15.95 -11.46
CA VAL A 390 50.11 -15.21 -12.73
C VAL A 390 48.64 -14.86 -13.04
N PRO A 391 48.27 -13.60 -13.33
CA PRO A 391 46.93 -13.27 -13.76
C PRO A 391 46.78 -13.47 -15.27
N THR A 392 45.89 -14.38 -15.67
CA THR A 392 45.40 -14.50 -17.04
C THR A 392 44.59 -13.26 -17.44
N MET A 393 45.03 -12.60 -18.51
CA MET A 393 44.45 -11.40 -19.14
C MET A 393 43.11 -11.70 -19.82
N SER A 394 42.06 -12.01 -19.06
CA SER A 394 40.70 -12.22 -19.60
C SER A 394 39.62 -11.78 -18.63
N GLY A 395 39.75 -10.55 -18.10
CA GLY A 395 38.77 -9.96 -17.17
C GLY A 395 38.82 -8.45 -17.06
N LEU A 396 39.42 -7.75 -18.03
CA LEU A 396 39.33 -6.29 -18.13
C LEU A 396 38.03 -5.92 -18.86
N ASN A 397 36.89 -6.14 -18.22
CA ASN A 397 35.66 -5.41 -18.55
C ASN A 397 35.39 -4.41 -17.43
N MET A 398 35.23 -3.15 -17.84
CA MET A 398 35.05 -1.91 -17.09
C MET A 398 34.53 -2.08 -15.65
N GLN A 399 35.28 -1.52 -14.69
CA GLN A 399 34.77 -1.18 -13.37
C GLN A 399 33.65 -0.13 -13.54
N ASP A 400 32.39 -0.56 -13.43
CA ASP A 400 31.22 0.33 -13.33
C ASP A 400 31.24 1.05 -11.95
N GLY A 401 32.02 2.12 -11.86
CA GLY A 401 32.02 3.05 -10.73
C GLY A 401 30.84 4.04 -10.73
N ASP A 402 29.86 3.89 -11.64
CA ASP A 402 28.74 4.82 -11.85
C ASP A 402 27.36 4.24 -11.44
N SER A 403 27.34 3.11 -10.73
CA SER A 403 26.08 2.55 -10.25
C SER A 403 25.53 3.37 -9.08
N THR A 404 24.35 3.99 -9.25
CA THR A 404 23.65 4.73 -8.18
C THR A 404 23.39 3.91 -6.92
N MET A 405 23.41 2.57 -7.02
CA MET A 405 23.29 1.68 -5.87
C MET A 405 24.49 1.71 -4.92
N GLN A 406 25.66 2.15 -5.41
CA GLN A 406 26.90 2.21 -4.64
C GLN A 406 27.19 3.61 -4.08
N MET A 407 26.29 4.57 -4.28
CA MET A 407 26.44 5.95 -3.81
C MET A 407 25.66 6.19 -2.51
N THR A 408 26.19 7.06 -1.66
CA THR A 408 25.45 7.68 -0.56
C THR A 408 24.41 8.65 -1.09
N ASP A 409 23.39 9.01 -0.28
CA ASP A 409 22.36 9.95 -0.74
C ASP A 409 22.91 11.36 -0.97
N THR A 410 23.95 11.75 -0.23
CA THR A 410 24.67 13.00 -0.46
C THR A 410 25.37 12.99 -1.82
N GLU A 411 26.03 11.89 -2.20
CA GLU A 411 26.65 11.74 -3.52
C GLU A 411 25.61 11.70 -4.64
N LEU A 412 24.48 11.02 -4.44
CA LEU A 412 23.35 11.01 -5.38
C LEU A 412 22.82 12.42 -5.60
N LEU A 413 22.58 13.18 -4.53
CA LEU A 413 22.12 14.56 -4.63
C LEU A 413 23.15 15.45 -5.29
N HIS A 414 24.44 15.28 -4.97
CA HIS A 414 25.51 16.02 -5.61
C HIS A 414 25.54 15.74 -7.12
N LYS A 415 25.47 14.47 -7.54
CA LYS A 415 25.38 14.07 -8.95
C LYS A 415 24.15 14.68 -9.63
N TRP A 416 22.97 14.55 -9.03
CA TRP A 416 21.71 14.93 -9.66
C TRP A 416 21.47 16.43 -9.69
N MET A 417 21.77 17.16 -8.61
CA MET A 417 21.56 18.62 -8.56
C MET A 417 22.51 19.38 -9.49
N ASN A 418 23.69 18.83 -9.77
CA ASN A 418 24.65 19.41 -10.72
C ASN A 418 24.38 19.03 -12.19
N ASP A 419 23.37 18.19 -12.49
CA ASP A 419 22.88 18.03 -13.87
C ASP A 419 22.27 19.37 -14.31
N PRO A 420 22.74 20.02 -15.40
CA PRO A 420 22.24 21.33 -15.85
C PRO A 420 20.73 21.42 -15.99
N ARG A 421 20.07 20.31 -16.34
CA ARG A 421 18.60 20.25 -16.43
C ARG A 421 17.93 20.34 -15.07
N VAL A 422 18.50 19.69 -14.05
CA VAL A 422 17.98 19.73 -12.68
C VAL A 422 18.29 21.10 -12.07
N ALA A 423 19.54 21.55 -12.19
CA ALA A 423 19.99 22.87 -11.73
C ALA A 423 19.11 24.01 -12.24
N TYR A 424 18.72 23.98 -13.52
CA TYR A 424 17.82 24.98 -14.11
C TYR A 424 16.48 25.13 -13.36
N SER A 425 15.96 24.03 -12.78
CA SER A 425 14.66 24.03 -12.10
C SER A 425 14.77 24.16 -10.58
N TRP A 426 15.81 23.57 -9.99
CA TRP A 426 15.99 23.48 -8.53
C TRP A 426 16.93 24.56 -7.98
N GLY A 427 17.99 24.93 -8.71
CA GLY A 427 18.96 25.93 -8.28
C GLY A 427 19.80 25.51 -7.06
N GLU A 428 20.03 24.21 -6.88
CA GLU A 428 20.76 23.61 -5.76
C GLU A 428 22.08 22.94 -6.22
N ASP A 429 22.61 23.35 -7.38
CA ASP A 429 23.94 22.97 -7.83
C ASP A 429 25.04 23.58 -6.94
N GLY A 430 26.17 22.89 -6.83
CA GLY A 430 27.22 23.29 -5.89
C GLY A 430 28.12 22.14 -5.43
N PRO A 431 29.13 22.43 -4.58
CA PRO A 431 30.07 21.44 -4.07
C PRO A 431 29.38 20.47 -3.11
N ALA A 432 29.92 19.25 -2.93
CA ALA A 432 29.31 18.21 -2.10
C ALA A 432 28.90 18.64 -0.68
N SER A 433 29.63 19.58 -0.06
CA SER A 433 29.28 20.16 1.25
C SER A 433 27.97 20.93 1.24
N HIS A 434 27.60 21.54 0.10
CA HIS A 434 26.29 22.15 -0.12
C HIS A 434 25.19 21.10 -0.06
N GLN A 435 25.34 19.95 -0.75
CA GLN A 435 24.32 18.90 -0.74
C GLN A 435 24.21 18.18 0.61
N GLU A 436 25.32 18.01 1.34
CA GLU A 436 25.27 17.53 2.72
C GLU A 436 24.46 18.47 3.61
N SER A 437 24.69 19.78 3.47
CA SER A 437 23.98 20.82 4.20
C SER A 437 22.50 20.84 3.80
N PHE A 438 22.18 20.83 2.51
CA PHE A 438 20.82 20.75 1.97
C PHE A 438 20.05 19.56 2.55
N LEU A 439 20.64 18.36 2.49
CA LEU A 439 20.01 17.15 3.01
C LEU A 439 19.82 17.21 4.53
N LYS A 440 20.79 17.75 5.28
CA LYS A 440 20.67 17.96 6.73
C LYS A 440 19.54 18.93 7.09
N HIS A 441 19.34 20.00 6.32
CA HIS A 441 18.21 20.89 6.50
C HIS A 441 16.88 20.17 6.23
N GLY A 442 16.79 19.40 5.14
CA GLY A 442 15.61 18.58 4.83
C GLY A 442 15.27 17.60 5.95
N LEU A 443 16.26 16.88 6.48
CA LEU A 443 16.08 15.90 7.56
C LEU A 443 15.73 16.49 8.93
N THR A 444 15.98 17.78 9.14
CA THR A 444 15.69 18.49 10.40
C THR A 444 14.48 19.41 10.28
N SER A 445 13.84 19.46 9.11
CA SER A 445 12.60 20.21 8.88
C SER A 445 11.46 19.68 9.74
N LYS A 446 10.61 20.60 10.22
CA LYS A 446 9.41 20.27 11.01
C LYS A 446 8.17 20.02 10.17
N HIS A 447 8.18 20.47 8.91
CA HIS A 447 7.02 20.44 8.03
C HIS A 447 7.23 19.63 6.75
N SER A 448 8.46 19.17 6.49
CA SER A 448 8.82 18.40 5.30
C SER A 448 9.81 17.29 5.64
N PHE A 449 9.95 16.31 4.76
CA PHE A 449 11.02 15.32 4.84
C PHE A 449 11.48 14.86 3.45
N PRO A 450 12.79 14.56 3.30
CA PRO A 450 13.38 14.14 2.04
C PRO A 450 13.22 12.64 1.79
N VAL A 451 12.97 12.28 0.54
CA VAL A 451 12.65 10.92 0.09
C VAL A 451 13.46 10.59 -1.17
N ILE A 452 13.99 9.37 -1.24
CA ILE A 452 14.61 8.79 -2.43
C ILE A 452 13.65 7.77 -3.03
N GLY A 453 13.40 7.87 -4.34
CA GLY A 453 12.70 6.86 -5.11
C GLY A 453 13.64 5.82 -5.69
N CYS A 454 13.21 4.56 -5.64
CA CYS A 454 13.95 3.42 -6.18
C CYS A 454 13.05 2.53 -7.05
N PHE A 455 13.57 2.06 -8.19
CA PHE A 455 13.00 0.94 -8.95
C PHE A 455 13.88 -0.30 -8.74
N ASP A 456 13.30 -1.39 -8.22
CA ASP A 456 14.04 -2.61 -7.82
C ASP A 456 15.30 -2.31 -6.98
N GLY A 457 15.20 -1.31 -6.10
CA GLY A 457 16.28 -0.85 -5.24
C GLY A 457 17.23 0.18 -5.87
N LYS A 458 17.28 0.34 -7.20
CA LYS A 458 18.12 1.34 -7.87
C LYS A 458 17.57 2.76 -7.66
N PRO A 459 18.30 3.67 -6.99
CA PRO A 459 17.87 5.06 -6.80
C PRO A 459 17.76 5.80 -8.13
N PHE A 460 16.70 6.59 -8.30
CA PHE A 460 16.45 7.33 -9.55
C PHE A 460 16.07 8.81 -9.38
N GLY A 461 15.56 9.20 -8.22
CA GLY A 461 15.02 10.54 -8.01
C GLY A 461 14.91 10.90 -6.55
N PHE A 462 14.80 12.21 -6.31
CA PHE A 462 14.64 12.82 -5.00
C PHE A 462 13.31 13.55 -4.94
N PHE A 463 12.66 13.45 -3.79
CA PHE A 463 11.33 13.99 -3.55
C PHE A 463 11.29 14.60 -2.17
N GLU A 464 10.51 15.66 -2.01
CA GLU A 464 10.16 16.21 -0.70
C GLU A 464 8.66 16.14 -0.54
N ILE A 465 8.22 15.56 0.57
CA ILE A 465 6.81 15.49 0.93
C ILE A 465 6.61 16.40 2.13
N TYR A 466 5.73 17.39 2.01
CA TYR A 466 5.57 18.43 3.01
C TYR A 466 4.12 18.66 3.40
N TRP A 467 3.90 19.34 4.53
CA TRP A 467 2.61 19.83 4.98
C TRP A 467 2.41 21.24 4.44
N VAL A 468 1.43 21.44 3.55
CA VAL A 468 1.25 22.72 2.84
C VAL A 468 0.98 23.84 3.82
N LYS A 469 0.23 23.56 4.90
CA LYS A 469 -0.18 24.58 5.87
C LYS A 469 0.98 25.31 6.53
N GLU A 470 2.11 24.64 6.69
CA GLU A 470 3.33 25.22 7.27
C GLU A 470 4.31 25.77 6.22
N ASP A 471 4.06 25.49 4.94
CA ASP A 471 4.94 25.89 3.83
C ASP A 471 4.65 27.32 3.35
N LYS A 472 5.63 27.92 2.66
CA LYS A 472 5.51 29.24 2.03
C LYS A 472 4.33 29.31 1.06
N LEU A 473 3.96 28.19 0.41
CA LEU A 473 2.80 28.11 -0.46
C LEU A 473 1.51 28.51 0.26
N ALA A 474 1.29 28.11 1.52
CA ALA A 474 0.07 28.46 2.24
C ALA A 474 -0.14 29.97 2.39
N GLY A 475 0.93 30.75 2.52
CA GLY A 475 0.86 32.21 2.57
C GLY A 475 0.29 32.84 1.29
N LEU A 476 0.45 32.18 0.14
CA LEU A 476 -0.09 32.60 -1.16
C LEU A 476 -1.55 32.13 -1.39
N LEU A 477 -2.04 31.22 -0.55
CA LEU A 477 -3.37 30.62 -0.70
C LEU A 477 -4.44 31.25 0.20
N GLY A 478 -4.09 32.27 1.00
CA GLY A 478 -5.09 33.06 1.73
C GLY A 478 -5.91 32.29 2.76
N GLY A 479 -5.39 31.18 3.28
CA GLY A 479 -6.07 30.36 4.31
C GLY A 479 -6.92 29.21 3.78
N GLU A 480 -6.95 28.96 2.46
CA GLU A 480 -7.70 27.85 1.83
C GLU A 480 -7.03 26.46 2.00
N VAL A 481 -6.03 26.34 2.87
CA VAL A 481 -5.24 25.12 3.04
C VAL A 481 -5.77 24.31 4.22
N GLY A 482 -6.13 23.06 3.93
CA GLY A 482 -6.56 22.09 4.93
C GLY A 482 -5.45 21.73 5.91
N ASP A 483 -5.86 21.32 7.10
CA ASP A 483 -4.95 20.94 8.19
C ASP A 483 -4.00 19.80 7.82
N TYR A 484 -4.34 18.95 6.86
CA TYR A 484 -3.57 17.78 6.48
C TYR A 484 -3.20 17.78 4.99
N ASP A 485 -3.37 18.90 4.30
CA ASP A 485 -3.00 18.97 2.89
C ASP A 485 -1.49 18.79 2.71
N ARG A 486 -1.13 18.00 1.69
CA ARG A 486 0.27 17.64 1.40
C ARG A 486 0.75 18.31 0.14
N GLY A 487 2.03 18.60 0.08
CA GLY A 487 2.68 19.08 -1.12
C GLY A 487 3.86 18.20 -1.51
N LEU A 488 4.23 18.27 -2.79
CA LEU A 488 5.33 17.50 -3.37
C LEU A 488 6.29 18.42 -4.12
N HIS A 489 7.58 18.32 -3.80
CA HIS A 489 8.66 18.74 -4.70
C HIS A 489 9.35 17.51 -5.26
N VAL A 490 9.68 17.52 -6.55
CA VAL A 490 10.11 16.31 -7.26
C VAL A 490 11.28 16.60 -8.20
N LEU A 491 12.24 15.68 -8.25
CA LEU A 491 13.26 15.62 -9.30
C LEU A 491 13.56 14.17 -9.69
N VAL A 492 13.82 13.97 -10.98
CA VAL A 492 14.36 12.73 -11.51
C VAL A 492 15.79 13.02 -11.94
N GLY A 493 16.75 12.38 -11.28
CA GLY A 493 18.17 12.50 -11.57
C GLY A 493 18.58 11.63 -12.74
N GLU A 494 18.18 10.36 -12.70
CA GLU A 494 18.60 9.34 -13.66
C GLU A 494 17.77 9.37 -14.95
N GLN A 495 18.45 9.45 -16.10
CA GLN A 495 17.80 9.62 -17.40
C GLN A 495 16.94 8.42 -17.81
N GLU A 496 17.39 7.19 -17.50
CA GLU A 496 16.68 5.94 -17.83
C GLU A 496 15.29 5.83 -17.16
N PHE A 497 15.07 6.59 -16.08
CA PHE A 497 13.81 6.57 -15.32
C PHE A 497 12.84 7.70 -15.70
N ARG A 498 13.11 8.40 -16.80
CA ARG A 498 12.26 9.47 -17.33
C ARG A 498 11.25 8.96 -18.35
N GLY A 499 10.30 9.82 -18.71
CA GLY A 499 9.28 9.56 -19.73
C GLY A 499 7.88 9.41 -19.15
N SER A 500 6.86 9.71 -19.95
CA SER A 500 5.44 9.71 -19.52
C SER A 500 5.01 8.40 -18.87
N HIS A 501 5.51 7.26 -19.39
CA HIS A 501 5.22 5.93 -18.87
C HIS A 501 5.72 5.70 -17.43
N ARG A 502 6.80 6.35 -16.99
CA ARG A 502 7.32 6.28 -15.60
C ARG A 502 6.81 7.42 -14.73
N VAL A 503 6.66 8.63 -15.26
CA VAL A 503 6.18 9.78 -14.49
C VAL A 503 4.79 9.53 -13.91
N LYS A 504 3.87 9.00 -14.72
CA LYS A 504 2.54 8.63 -14.25
C LYS A 504 2.59 7.64 -13.08
N VAL A 505 3.55 6.72 -13.09
CA VAL A 505 3.70 5.65 -12.09
C VAL A 505 4.20 6.21 -10.77
N TRP A 506 5.33 6.93 -10.77
CA TRP A 506 5.90 7.43 -9.51
C TRP A 506 5.12 8.61 -8.94
N LEU A 507 4.54 9.47 -9.79
CA LEU A 507 3.76 10.61 -9.29
C LEU A 507 2.45 10.14 -8.64
N SER A 508 1.73 9.22 -9.30
CA SER A 508 0.53 8.60 -8.69
C SER A 508 0.86 7.81 -7.43
N ALA A 509 2.08 7.26 -7.31
CA ALA A 509 2.53 6.57 -6.11
C ALA A 509 2.81 7.51 -4.94
N LEU A 510 3.39 8.70 -5.17
CA LEU A 510 3.55 9.71 -4.12
C LEU A 510 2.20 10.21 -3.59
N VAL A 511 1.25 10.44 -4.49
CA VAL A 511 -0.14 10.79 -4.15
C VAL A 511 -0.80 9.68 -3.33
N HIS A 512 -0.67 8.43 -3.80
CA HIS A 512 -1.19 7.26 -3.09
C HIS A 512 -0.56 7.14 -1.68
N TYR A 513 0.75 7.32 -1.55
CA TYR A 513 1.40 7.37 -0.24
C TYR A 513 0.79 8.44 0.68
N CYS A 514 0.49 9.65 0.18
CA CYS A 514 -0.14 10.70 0.99
C CYS A 514 -1.51 10.26 1.53
N TRP A 515 -2.33 9.58 0.72
CA TRP A 515 -3.62 9.04 1.16
C TRP A 515 -3.49 7.94 2.23
N LEU A 516 -2.48 7.07 2.10
CA LEU A 516 -2.25 5.97 3.04
C LEU A 516 -1.57 6.44 4.34
N ASN A 517 -0.77 7.51 4.28
CA ASN A 517 0.02 7.96 5.42
C ASN A 517 -0.85 8.63 6.49
N ASP A 518 -1.83 9.45 6.09
CA ASP A 518 -2.82 10.03 6.99
C ASP A 518 -4.16 10.15 6.28
N MET A 519 -5.17 9.40 6.75
CA MET A 519 -6.51 9.35 6.16
C MET A 519 -7.25 10.71 6.17
N ARG A 520 -6.75 11.70 6.93
CA ARG A 520 -7.31 13.06 7.00
C ARG A 520 -6.79 13.96 5.87
N THR A 521 -5.77 13.53 5.13
CA THR A 521 -5.25 14.23 3.94
C THR A 521 -6.31 14.24 2.86
N ASN A 522 -6.76 15.44 2.42
CA ASN A 522 -7.80 15.56 1.39
C ASN A 522 -7.29 16.16 0.07
N VAL A 523 -6.17 16.87 0.09
CA VAL A 523 -5.56 17.47 -1.10
C VAL A 523 -4.06 17.20 -1.14
N VAL A 524 -3.56 16.87 -2.33
CA VAL A 524 -2.13 16.90 -2.66
C VAL A 524 -1.89 18.03 -3.65
N MET A 525 -0.87 18.85 -3.42
CA MET A 525 -0.53 20.03 -4.21
C MET A 525 0.86 19.94 -4.84
N MET A 526 1.02 20.62 -5.96
CA MET A 526 2.32 20.89 -6.58
C MET A 526 2.32 22.30 -7.18
N GLU A 527 3.49 22.92 -7.25
CA GLU A 527 3.66 24.28 -7.77
C GLU A 527 4.83 24.37 -8.78
N PRO A 528 4.77 23.62 -9.90
CA PRO A 528 5.76 23.72 -10.97
C PRO A 528 5.76 25.13 -11.58
N ARG A 529 6.92 25.56 -12.09
CA ARG A 529 7.04 26.81 -12.84
C ARG A 529 6.07 26.84 -14.03
N VAL A 530 5.58 28.03 -14.39
CA VAL A 530 4.63 28.18 -15.52
C VAL A 530 5.21 27.77 -16.87
N ASP A 531 6.52 27.94 -17.04
CA ASP A 531 7.29 27.55 -18.24
C ASP A 531 7.56 26.03 -18.32
N ASN A 532 7.31 25.27 -17.24
CA ASN A 532 7.46 23.82 -17.24
C ASN A 532 6.16 23.12 -17.70
N GLU A 533 5.78 23.36 -18.95
CA GLU A 533 4.57 22.79 -19.53
C GLU A 533 4.54 21.26 -19.48
N LYS A 534 5.71 20.62 -19.59
CA LYS A 534 5.84 19.17 -19.58
C LYS A 534 5.42 18.59 -18.23
N LEU A 535 5.87 19.18 -17.13
CA LEU A 535 5.46 18.75 -15.79
C LEU A 535 3.98 19.06 -15.54
N ARG A 536 3.46 20.22 -16.01
CA ARG A 536 2.02 20.53 -15.93
C ARG A 536 1.17 19.44 -16.59
N ARG A 537 1.51 19.04 -17.82
CA ARG A 537 0.78 17.97 -18.55
C ARG A 537 0.86 16.63 -17.83
N TYR A 538 2.03 16.28 -17.29
CA TYR A 538 2.16 15.05 -16.49
C TYR A 538 1.32 15.07 -15.20
N CYS A 539 1.18 16.23 -14.54
CA CYS A 539 0.27 16.38 -13.42
C CYS A 539 -1.18 16.15 -13.86
N GLU A 540 -1.61 16.74 -14.98
CA GLU A 540 -2.94 16.56 -15.56
C GLU A 540 -3.23 15.10 -15.92
N ASP A 541 -2.27 14.41 -16.53
CA ASP A 541 -2.36 12.98 -16.89
C ASP A 541 -2.57 12.08 -15.65
N VAL A 542 -2.08 12.49 -14.48
CA VAL A 542 -2.22 11.77 -13.19
C VAL A 542 -3.48 12.20 -12.42
N GLY A 543 -4.21 13.20 -12.93
CA GLY A 543 -5.48 13.67 -12.37
C GLY A 543 -5.37 14.90 -11.46
N PHE A 544 -4.27 15.64 -11.52
CA PHE A 544 -4.25 17.00 -10.97
C PHE A 544 -4.99 17.96 -11.91
N TYR A 545 -5.65 18.97 -11.35
CA TYR A 545 -6.13 20.11 -12.13
C TYR A 545 -5.31 21.35 -11.79
N LYS A 546 -5.09 22.22 -12.79
CA LYS A 546 -4.55 23.57 -12.56
C LYS A 546 -5.67 24.42 -11.96
N GLU A 547 -5.49 24.89 -10.73
CA GLU A 547 -6.44 25.78 -10.08
C GLU A 547 -6.23 27.23 -10.52
N ARG A 548 -5.00 27.75 -10.35
CA ARG A 548 -4.60 29.11 -10.71
C ARG A 548 -3.08 29.22 -10.83
N GLU A 549 -2.59 30.41 -11.10
CA GLU A 549 -1.16 30.72 -10.96
C GLU A 549 -0.90 31.45 -9.64
N VAL A 550 0.28 31.23 -9.07
CA VAL A 550 0.76 31.90 -7.87
C VAL A 550 2.18 32.42 -8.08
N SER A 551 2.44 33.60 -7.54
CA SER A 551 3.73 34.28 -7.68
C SER A 551 4.56 34.11 -6.41
N PHE A 552 5.66 33.36 -6.53
CA PHE A 552 6.72 33.38 -5.53
C PHE A 552 7.73 34.47 -5.90
N PRO A 553 8.51 35.01 -4.94
CA PRO A 553 9.54 36.01 -5.24
C PRO A 553 10.57 35.60 -6.30
N HIS A 554 10.79 34.28 -6.47
CA HIS A 554 11.79 33.70 -7.37
C HIS A 554 11.19 32.96 -8.58
N LYS A 555 9.86 32.79 -8.66
CA LYS A 555 9.21 32.09 -9.79
C LYS A 555 7.70 32.39 -9.89
N GLN A 556 7.18 32.34 -11.11
CA GLN A 556 5.74 32.20 -11.37
C GLN A 556 5.40 30.71 -11.50
N SER A 557 4.37 30.24 -10.77
CA SER A 557 4.05 28.79 -10.68
C SER A 557 2.59 28.48 -11.01
N ASN A 558 2.35 27.34 -11.65
CA ASN A 558 1.02 26.74 -11.77
C ASN A 558 0.68 26.02 -10.46
N LEU A 559 -0.39 26.42 -9.76
CA LEU A 559 -0.91 25.66 -8.62
C LEU A 559 -1.72 24.47 -9.14
N MET A 560 -1.15 23.28 -8.98
CA MET A 560 -1.79 22.02 -9.33
C MET A 560 -2.33 21.37 -8.07
N LYS A 561 -3.61 20.94 -8.09
CA LYS A 561 -4.23 20.23 -6.96
C LYS A 561 -4.82 18.90 -7.41
N GLN A 562 -4.75 17.90 -6.54
CA GLN A 562 -5.49 16.66 -6.68
C GLN A 562 -6.26 16.39 -5.39
N LYS A 563 -7.59 16.33 -5.49
CA LYS A 563 -8.45 16.02 -4.35
C LYS A 563 -8.63 14.52 -4.19
N ARG A 564 -8.68 14.05 -2.95
CA ARG A 564 -8.91 12.64 -2.60
C ARG A 564 -10.19 12.09 -3.21
N GLU A 565 -11.26 12.90 -3.22
CA GLU A 565 -12.57 12.54 -3.78
C GLU A 565 -12.54 12.26 -5.29
N ALA A 566 -11.63 12.89 -6.03
CA ALA A 566 -11.49 12.73 -7.47
C ALA A 566 -10.46 11.66 -7.86
N TRP A 567 -9.70 11.15 -6.88
CA TRP A 567 -8.69 10.13 -7.11
C TRP A 567 -9.33 8.73 -7.12
N THR A 568 -9.07 7.95 -8.17
CA THR A 568 -9.69 6.62 -8.34
C THR A 568 -8.73 5.47 -7.99
N ALA A 569 -7.50 5.49 -8.51
CA ALA A 569 -6.54 4.40 -8.35
C ALA A 569 -5.12 4.89 -8.67
N PRO A 570 -4.07 4.21 -8.19
CA PRO A 570 -2.72 4.45 -8.66
C PRO A 570 -2.54 3.98 -10.12
N ALA A 571 -1.54 4.52 -10.82
CA ALA A 571 -1.13 3.97 -12.10
C ALA A 571 -0.39 2.63 -11.88
N LEU A 572 -0.81 1.60 -12.62
CA LEU A 572 -0.27 0.23 -12.56
C LEU A 572 0.71 -0.07 -13.70
#